data_AF-A0A3Q3E727-F1
#
_entry.id   AF-A0A3Q3E727-F1
#
_cell.length_a   1.000
_cell.length_b   1.000
_cell.length_c   1.000
_cell.angle_alpha   90.00
_cell.angle_beta   90.00
_cell.angle_gamma   90.00
#
_symmetry.space_group_name_H-M   'P 1'
#
loop_
_entity.id
_entity.type
_entity.pdbx_description
1 polymer ?
#
loop_
_entity_poly.entity_id
_entity_poly.type
_entity_poly.pdbx_seq_one_letter_code
_entity_poly.pdbx_strand_id
1 'polypeptide(L)'
;MAGYKPRVISLTKKPGQTFGFYLRLEHGEEGHLVRCLEMGGPAELAGMKDGDRILRVGGTYVDGLPHSEVVDMVRNSGATATFHILDEAPYKKAKAKGVNLSEPQGKPVANGVSKMAEKPKLCYMVKSSAGYGFSLRSVEREKGLFMTEVIPGSMAYKAGIRVNDRLLEVNGNNVESSTHEQVVDMIKLAGNCVMFLLVDEETDKYYQSKYMKMGAWLATTRYLTHKPRKIHITKGSDGYGFLLKKEPNQAGHFIKDIERNSPALTAGLKEMDRLVAVDGKEVETCSHEQAVNKIKQSGNNCCLLVVDKETDQMYKLGKATPMLFLEEFQDSNLPPSYTEAIKLPAPVQPSIPVEERREELKPKLCKMEKTAAGYGFHLNGIQGVCGQYIMDVVKGGAADRAGLEDDDIVVEVDGVNVEQSSHDEVVQMIRSSGNSLEMLVAKKSVYGQLKDKGVTITRLLLGETSYAQVHKADIPEVSKEERQEEEEEARPETPAEAARERTSSSSSSSSEESLDEIF
;
A
#
# COMPACT_ATOMS: atom_id res chain seq x y z
N MET A 1 -11.46 -37.42 -13.50
CA MET A 1 -11.96 -36.43 -14.48
C MET A 1 -11.07 -35.20 -14.42
N ALA A 2 -10.74 -34.57 -15.55
CA ALA A 2 -9.98 -33.32 -15.57
C ALA A 2 -10.87 -32.15 -15.15
N GLY A 3 -10.61 -31.59 -13.96
CA GLY A 3 -11.34 -30.46 -13.38
C GLY A 3 -10.78 -29.11 -13.80
N TYR A 4 -11.61 -28.07 -13.72
CA TYR A 4 -11.24 -26.69 -14.00
C TYR A 4 -10.38 -26.17 -12.84
N LYS A 5 -9.05 -26.19 -13.01
CA LYS A 5 -8.09 -25.72 -12.00
C LYS A 5 -7.37 -24.47 -12.51
N PRO A 6 -7.75 -23.26 -12.06
CA PRO A 6 -6.98 -22.06 -12.32
C PRO A 6 -5.56 -22.17 -11.77
N ARG A 7 -4.60 -21.56 -12.46
CA ARG A 7 -3.23 -21.37 -11.98
C ARG A 7 -3.12 -19.99 -11.33
N VAL A 8 -2.40 -19.90 -10.21
CA VAL A 8 -2.11 -18.62 -9.54
C VAL A 8 -0.68 -18.24 -9.88
N ILE A 9 -0.49 -17.03 -10.39
CA ILE A 9 0.79 -16.51 -10.84
C ILE A 9 0.97 -15.13 -10.22
N SER A 10 2.13 -14.87 -9.61
CA SER A 10 2.50 -13.52 -9.18
C SER A 10 3.67 -13.01 -10.01
N LEU A 11 3.49 -11.85 -10.61
CA LEU A 11 4.49 -11.19 -11.45
C LEU A 11 5.08 -10.02 -10.67
N THR A 12 6.39 -9.84 -10.75
CA THR A 12 7.10 -8.66 -10.23
C THR A 12 7.88 -8.01 -11.35
N LYS A 13 7.74 -6.69 -11.50
CA LYS A 13 8.38 -5.89 -12.55
C LYS A 13 9.23 -4.77 -11.94
N LYS A 14 10.33 -4.41 -12.62
CA LYS A 14 11.17 -3.28 -12.20
C LYS A 14 10.46 -1.94 -12.47
N PRO A 15 10.84 -0.84 -11.79
CA PRO A 15 10.41 0.50 -12.18
C PRO A 15 10.68 0.75 -13.68
N GLY A 16 9.70 1.32 -14.38
CA GLY A 16 9.75 1.52 -15.85
C GLY A 16 9.44 0.27 -16.70
N GLN A 17 9.36 -0.93 -16.13
CA GLN A 17 9.08 -2.17 -16.89
C GLN A 17 7.56 -2.46 -16.98
N THR A 18 7.15 -3.22 -18.00
CA THR A 18 5.84 -3.89 -18.12
C THR A 18 5.82 -5.19 -17.29
N PHE A 19 4.68 -5.90 -17.26
CA PHE A 19 4.63 -7.28 -16.75
C PHE A 19 5.02 -8.34 -17.79
N GLY A 20 5.36 -7.97 -19.02
CA GLY A 20 5.76 -8.91 -20.06
C GLY A 20 4.61 -9.59 -20.82
N PHE A 21 3.41 -9.02 -20.85
CA PHE A 21 2.26 -9.56 -21.60
C PHE A 21 1.28 -8.45 -22.02
N TYR A 22 0.46 -8.74 -23.03
CA TYR A 22 -0.67 -7.91 -23.43
C TYR A 22 -1.98 -8.57 -23.01
N LEU A 23 -2.89 -7.78 -22.45
CA LEU A 23 -4.29 -8.20 -22.24
C LEU A 23 -5.11 -7.80 -23.48
N ARG A 24 -5.98 -8.68 -23.96
CA ARG A 24 -6.87 -8.42 -25.10
C ARG A 24 -8.29 -8.95 -24.88
N LEU A 25 -9.24 -8.36 -25.59
CA LEU A 25 -10.49 -9.02 -25.99
C LEU A 25 -10.37 -9.38 -27.48
N GLU A 26 -10.93 -10.51 -27.89
CA GLU A 26 -10.92 -10.98 -29.27
C GLU A 26 -12.34 -11.34 -29.72
N HIS A 27 -12.67 -11.06 -30.99
CA HIS A 27 -14.05 -11.16 -31.47
C HIS A 27 -14.48 -12.62 -31.59
N GLY A 28 -15.46 -13.03 -30.75
CA GLY A 28 -15.91 -14.42 -30.62
C GLY A 28 -15.22 -15.21 -29.50
N GLU A 29 -14.34 -14.59 -28.71
CA GLU A 29 -13.69 -15.19 -27.55
C GLU A 29 -14.16 -14.54 -26.24
N GLU A 30 -14.48 -15.36 -25.24
CA GLU A 30 -14.85 -14.87 -23.90
C GLU A 30 -13.63 -14.69 -22.98
N GLY A 31 -13.77 -13.74 -22.03
CA GLY A 31 -12.79 -13.44 -21.00
C GLY A 31 -11.64 -12.57 -21.51
N HIS A 32 -10.74 -12.20 -20.58
CA HIS A 32 -9.60 -11.35 -20.90
C HIS A 32 -8.39 -12.22 -21.24
N LEU A 33 -7.95 -12.19 -22.50
CA LEU A 33 -6.91 -13.07 -23.03
C LEU A 33 -5.51 -12.50 -22.78
N VAL A 34 -4.62 -13.32 -22.23
CA VAL A 34 -3.16 -13.10 -22.25
C VAL A 34 -2.65 -13.41 -23.65
N ARG A 35 -2.01 -12.43 -24.29
CA ARG A 35 -1.40 -12.53 -25.61
C ARG A 35 -0.01 -11.87 -25.64
N CYS A 36 0.79 -12.24 -26.64
CA CYS A 36 2.05 -11.58 -26.98
C CYS A 36 3.01 -11.45 -25.78
N LEU A 37 3.36 -12.60 -25.18
CA LEU A 37 4.33 -12.66 -24.09
C LEU A 37 5.70 -12.14 -24.54
N GLU A 38 6.32 -11.30 -23.72
CA GLU A 38 7.71 -10.86 -23.91
C GLU A 38 8.64 -12.02 -23.53
N MET A 39 9.49 -12.46 -24.47
CA MET A 39 10.46 -13.54 -24.25
C MET A 39 11.48 -13.16 -23.17
N GLY A 40 11.60 -13.96 -22.11
CA GLY A 40 12.36 -13.65 -20.91
C GLY A 40 11.72 -12.60 -20.00
N GLY A 41 10.48 -12.17 -20.29
CA GLY A 41 9.71 -11.22 -19.50
C GLY A 41 9.08 -11.84 -18.25
N PRO A 42 8.59 -11.03 -17.29
CA PRO A 42 8.07 -11.54 -16.01
C PRO A 42 6.94 -12.56 -16.17
N ALA A 43 6.00 -12.33 -17.10
CA ALA A 43 4.88 -13.22 -17.37
C ALA A 43 5.31 -14.61 -17.88
N GLU A 44 6.22 -14.68 -18.86
CA GLU A 44 6.71 -15.95 -19.41
C GLU A 44 7.51 -16.72 -18.35
N LEU A 45 8.43 -16.05 -17.64
CA LEU A 45 9.24 -16.67 -16.58
C LEU A 45 8.41 -17.20 -15.41
N ALA A 46 7.26 -16.58 -15.12
CA ALA A 46 6.31 -17.05 -14.11
C ALA A 46 5.29 -18.07 -14.67
N GLY A 47 5.41 -18.48 -15.93
CA GLY A 47 4.64 -19.56 -16.55
C GLY A 47 3.29 -19.18 -17.14
N MET A 48 3.01 -17.90 -17.41
CA MET A 48 1.87 -17.54 -18.28
C MET A 48 2.09 -18.08 -19.69
N LYS A 49 0.99 -18.34 -20.41
CA LYS A 49 0.98 -18.78 -21.80
C LYS A 49 0.10 -17.86 -22.63
N ASP A 50 0.43 -17.75 -23.91
CA ASP A 50 -0.46 -17.13 -24.89
C ASP A 50 -1.76 -17.97 -24.97
N GLY A 51 -2.91 -17.31 -24.79
CA GLY A 51 -4.21 -17.99 -24.64
C GLY A 51 -4.60 -18.37 -23.20
N ASP A 52 -3.88 -17.95 -22.17
CA ASP A 52 -4.43 -18.00 -20.80
C ASP A 52 -5.50 -16.90 -20.61
N ARG A 53 -6.64 -17.22 -19.96
CA ARG A 53 -7.69 -16.22 -19.62
C ARG A 53 -7.54 -15.75 -18.18
N ILE A 54 -7.55 -14.45 -17.93
CA ILE A 54 -7.45 -13.88 -16.57
C ILE A 54 -8.82 -13.91 -15.89
N LEU A 55 -8.93 -14.70 -14.81
CA LEU A 55 -10.11 -14.78 -13.96
C LEU A 55 -10.06 -13.81 -12.77
N ARG A 56 -8.87 -13.49 -12.25
CA ARG A 56 -8.69 -12.53 -11.13
C ARG A 56 -7.41 -11.70 -11.25
N VAL A 57 -7.48 -10.47 -10.77
CA VAL A 57 -6.33 -9.56 -10.54
C VAL A 57 -6.39 -9.06 -9.10
N GLY A 58 -5.31 -9.19 -8.34
CA GLY A 58 -5.25 -8.74 -6.93
C GLY A 58 -6.25 -9.43 -5.99
N GLY A 59 -6.84 -10.57 -6.40
CA GLY A 59 -7.92 -11.27 -5.70
C GLY A 59 -9.33 -10.95 -6.21
N THR A 60 -9.55 -9.76 -6.80
CA THR A 60 -10.82 -9.35 -7.44
C THR A 60 -11.15 -10.25 -8.63
N TYR A 61 -12.40 -10.67 -8.78
CA TYR A 61 -12.86 -11.44 -9.95
C TYR A 61 -13.10 -10.50 -11.15
N VAL A 62 -12.45 -10.78 -12.28
CA VAL A 62 -12.40 -9.84 -13.42
C VAL A 62 -13.04 -10.36 -14.71
N ASP A 63 -13.35 -11.66 -14.81
CA ASP A 63 -13.87 -12.32 -16.03
C ASP A 63 -15.19 -11.73 -16.57
N GLY A 64 -15.94 -11.00 -15.73
CA GLY A 64 -17.17 -10.29 -16.10
C GLY A 64 -17.07 -8.75 -16.04
N LEU A 65 -15.88 -8.19 -15.87
CA LEU A 65 -15.67 -6.73 -15.81
C LEU A 65 -15.34 -6.14 -17.21
N PRO A 66 -15.60 -4.84 -17.43
CA PRO A 66 -15.09 -4.11 -18.59
C PRO A 66 -13.57 -4.23 -18.71
N HIS A 67 -13.07 -4.45 -19.92
CA HIS A 67 -11.64 -4.65 -20.19
C HIS A 67 -10.76 -3.48 -19.74
N SER A 68 -11.28 -2.24 -19.79
CA SER A 68 -10.65 -1.04 -19.24
C SER A 68 -10.35 -1.16 -17.74
N GLU A 69 -11.34 -1.55 -16.93
CA GLU A 69 -11.15 -1.76 -15.49
C GLU A 69 -10.08 -2.81 -15.21
N VAL A 70 -10.06 -3.91 -15.97
CA VAL A 70 -9.07 -4.97 -15.77
C VAL A 70 -7.66 -4.52 -16.15
N VAL A 71 -7.51 -3.76 -17.24
CA VAL A 71 -6.24 -3.13 -17.63
C VAL A 71 -5.77 -2.15 -16.55
N ASP A 72 -6.67 -1.36 -15.99
CA ASP A 72 -6.32 -0.36 -14.97
C ASP A 72 -6.03 -1.02 -13.61
N MET A 73 -6.72 -2.09 -13.21
CA MET A 73 -6.35 -2.92 -12.06
C MET A 73 -4.93 -3.48 -12.21
N VAL A 74 -4.56 -3.95 -13.41
CA VAL A 74 -3.20 -4.45 -13.69
C VAL A 74 -2.17 -3.32 -13.66
N ARG A 75 -2.47 -2.14 -14.22
CA ARG A 75 -1.56 -0.98 -14.17
C ARG A 75 -1.36 -0.46 -12.74
N ASN A 76 -2.44 -0.40 -11.97
CA ASN A 76 -2.47 0.12 -10.60
C ASN A 76 -2.00 -0.89 -9.54
N SER A 77 -1.72 -2.15 -9.93
CA SER A 77 -1.07 -3.15 -9.06
C SER A 77 0.38 -2.78 -8.66
N GLY A 78 0.97 -1.74 -9.26
CA GLY A 78 2.30 -1.26 -8.89
C GLY A 78 3.42 -2.18 -9.38
N ALA A 79 4.36 -2.53 -8.50
CA ALA A 79 5.53 -3.35 -8.86
C ALA A 79 5.25 -4.86 -8.88
N THR A 80 4.23 -5.34 -8.17
CA THR A 80 3.92 -6.78 -8.04
C THR A 80 2.42 -7.02 -8.14
N ALA A 81 2.00 -7.92 -9.02
CA ALA A 81 0.60 -8.24 -9.29
C ALA A 81 0.33 -9.74 -9.20
N THR A 82 -0.73 -10.14 -8.50
CA THR A 82 -1.19 -11.53 -8.41
C THR A 82 -2.37 -11.77 -9.34
N PHE A 83 -2.21 -12.76 -10.21
CA PHE A 83 -3.17 -13.17 -11.23
C PHE A 83 -3.71 -14.55 -10.92
N HIS A 84 -4.99 -14.75 -11.18
CA HIS A 84 -5.56 -16.09 -11.36
C HIS A 84 -5.91 -16.25 -12.82
N ILE A 85 -5.33 -17.26 -13.46
CA ILE A 85 -5.50 -17.55 -14.89
C ILE A 85 -6.07 -18.95 -15.09
N LEU A 86 -6.73 -19.18 -16.22
CA LEU A 86 -7.20 -20.49 -16.64
C LEU A 86 -6.87 -20.74 -18.12
N ASP A 87 -6.19 -21.85 -18.40
CA ASP A 87 -5.82 -22.28 -19.75
C ASP A 87 -7.08 -22.38 -20.66
N GLU A 88 -6.92 -22.09 -21.96
CA GLU A 88 -8.02 -21.97 -22.92
C GLU A 88 -9.04 -23.12 -22.89
N ALA A 89 -8.58 -24.36 -23.02
CA ALA A 89 -9.48 -25.51 -23.16
C ALA A 89 -10.30 -25.80 -21.89
N PRO A 90 -9.72 -25.76 -20.66
CA PRO A 90 -10.50 -25.68 -19.43
C PRO A 90 -11.49 -24.51 -19.39
N TYR A 91 -11.09 -23.30 -19.78
CA TYR A 91 -11.93 -22.10 -19.73
C TYR A 91 -13.18 -22.22 -20.62
N LYS A 92 -12.98 -22.48 -21.93
CA LYS A 92 -14.08 -22.65 -22.89
C LYS A 92 -15.06 -23.74 -22.46
N LYS A 93 -14.54 -24.83 -21.91
CA LYS A 93 -15.34 -25.97 -21.40
C LYS A 93 -16.10 -25.66 -20.10
N ALA A 94 -15.64 -24.69 -19.30
CA ALA A 94 -16.37 -24.20 -18.12
C ALA A 94 -17.55 -23.32 -18.54
N LYS A 95 -17.31 -22.33 -19.42
CA LYS A 95 -18.33 -21.44 -19.99
C LYS A 95 -19.43 -22.23 -20.73
N ALA A 96 -19.06 -23.15 -21.62
CA ALA A 96 -19.98 -24.03 -22.35
C ALA A 96 -20.79 -25.00 -21.45
N LYS A 97 -20.57 -25.00 -20.13
CA LYS A 97 -21.35 -25.77 -19.15
C LYS A 97 -22.01 -24.90 -18.07
N GLY A 98 -22.02 -23.57 -18.23
CA GLY A 98 -22.58 -22.64 -17.23
C GLY A 98 -21.90 -22.72 -15.86
N VAL A 99 -20.63 -23.13 -15.81
CA VAL A 99 -19.90 -23.27 -14.54
C VAL A 99 -19.58 -21.88 -14.00
N ASN A 100 -20.07 -21.56 -12.80
CA ASN A 100 -19.68 -20.32 -12.14
C ASN A 100 -18.18 -20.34 -11.79
N LEU A 101 -17.41 -19.45 -12.41
CA LEU A 101 -15.97 -19.27 -12.19
C LEU A 101 -15.66 -18.22 -11.11
N SER A 102 -16.67 -17.49 -10.61
CA SER A 102 -16.50 -16.55 -9.49
C SER A 102 -16.42 -17.24 -8.12
N GLU A 103 -16.91 -18.48 -8.01
CA GLU A 103 -16.89 -19.26 -6.77
C GLU A 103 -15.62 -20.13 -6.62
N PRO A 104 -15.03 -20.23 -5.41
CA PRO A 104 -13.93 -21.15 -5.12
C PRO A 104 -14.35 -22.63 -5.18
N GLN A 105 -14.21 -23.28 -6.34
CA GLN A 105 -14.50 -24.72 -6.45
C GLN A 105 -13.54 -25.56 -5.58
N GLY A 106 -14.12 -26.40 -4.72
CA GLY A 106 -13.51 -26.74 -3.44
C GLY A 106 -12.50 -27.89 -3.39
N LYS A 107 -11.80 -27.93 -2.25
CA LYS A 107 -10.96 -29.01 -1.69
C LYS A 107 -9.81 -29.53 -2.58
N PRO A 108 -8.56 -29.04 -2.38
CA PRO A 108 -7.40 -29.57 -3.08
C PRO A 108 -7.02 -30.97 -2.56
N VAL A 109 -7.29 -32.01 -3.35
CA VAL A 109 -6.54 -33.28 -3.26
C VAL A 109 -5.25 -33.11 -4.08
N ALA A 110 -4.13 -33.44 -3.46
CA ALA A 110 -2.80 -33.08 -3.94
C ALA A 110 -2.34 -33.90 -5.16
N ASN A 111 -1.52 -33.27 -6.01
CA ASN A 111 -0.56 -33.92 -6.88
C ASN A 111 0.57 -32.92 -7.18
N GLY A 112 1.83 -33.30 -6.97
CA GLY A 112 3.02 -32.58 -7.43
C GLY A 112 3.52 -31.40 -6.56
N VAL A 113 2.65 -30.55 -6.02
CA VAL A 113 3.06 -29.41 -5.17
C VAL A 113 2.36 -29.48 -3.82
N SER A 114 3.12 -29.37 -2.74
CA SER A 114 2.58 -29.29 -1.38
C SER A 114 1.79 -27.99 -1.18
N LYS A 115 0.57 -28.09 -0.63
CA LYS A 115 -0.01 -26.94 0.08
C LYS A 115 0.98 -26.60 1.18
N MET A 116 1.68 -25.47 1.09
CA MET A 116 2.38 -24.92 2.24
C MET A 116 1.35 -24.78 3.36
N ALA A 117 1.65 -25.38 4.52
CA ALA A 117 0.89 -25.06 5.70
C ALA A 117 1.11 -23.57 5.99
N GLU A 118 0.04 -22.84 6.28
CA GLU A 118 0.17 -21.43 6.64
C GLU A 118 1.00 -21.35 7.92
N LYS A 119 1.91 -20.36 8.01
CA LYS A 119 2.86 -20.27 9.12
C LYS A 119 2.17 -19.67 10.36
N PRO A 120 2.48 -20.14 11.59
CA PRO A 120 2.05 -19.47 12.83
C PRO A 120 2.37 -17.97 12.81
N LYS A 121 1.56 -17.14 13.44
CA LYS A 121 1.65 -15.67 13.38
C LYS A 121 2.43 -15.16 14.57
N LEU A 122 3.49 -14.41 14.34
CA LEU A 122 4.21 -13.69 15.41
C LEU A 122 3.68 -12.26 15.49
N CYS A 123 3.01 -11.94 16.60
CA CYS A 123 2.15 -10.76 16.75
C CYS A 123 2.64 -9.88 17.91
N TYR A 124 3.27 -8.75 17.59
CA TYR A 124 3.73 -7.77 18.58
C TYR A 124 2.68 -6.69 18.84
N MET A 125 2.44 -6.38 20.11
CA MET A 125 1.51 -5.33 20.53
C MET A 125 2.14 -4.41 21.58
N VAL A 126 1.89 -3.11 21.44
CA VAL A 126 2.08 -2.11 22.50
C VAL A 126 0.70 -1.77 23.07
N LYS A 127 0.62 -1.57 24.39
CA LYS A 127 -0.63 -1.30 25.12
C LYS A 127 -1.07 0.14 24.90
N SER A 128 -2.33 0.34 24.50
CA SER A 128 -2.95 1.67 24.44
C SER A 128 -3.66 2.02 25.75
N SER A 129 -4.19 3.24 25.87
CA SER A 129 -5.10 3.63 26.96
C SER A 129 -6.36 2.76 27.02
N ALA A 130 -6.85 2.26 25.87
CA ALA A 130 -7.92 1.26 25.77
C ALA A 130 -7.43 -0.20 25.89
N GLY A 131 -6.20 -0.41 26.37
CA GLY A 131 -5.57 -1.73 26.46
C GLY A 131 -5.11 -2.26 25.10
N TYR A 132 -5.26 -3.56 24.87
CA TYR A 132 -4.85 -4.24 23.64
C TYR A 132 -6.00 -4.48 22.65
N GLY A 133 -7.24 -4.62 23.13
CA GLY A 133 -8.45 -4.85 22.32
C GLY A 133 -8.67 -6.30 21.87
N PHE A 134 -8.31 -7.28 22.70
CA PHE A 134 -8.65 -8.70 22.52
C PHE A 134 -9.26 -9.30 23.79
N SER A 135 -10.02 -10.39 23.63
CA SER A 135 -10.57 -11.21 24.74
C SER A 135 -10.13 -12.67 24.56
N LEU A 136 -9.77 -13.35 25.65
CA LEU A 136 -9.32 -14.76 25.67
C LEU A 136 -10.33 -15.65 26.41
N ARG A 137 -10.58 -16.86 25.89
CA ARG A 137 -11.29 -17.93 26.62
C ARG A 137 -10.47 -19.22 26.69
N SER A 138 -10.83 -20.04 27.67
CA SER A 138 -10.70 -21.50 27.53
C SER A 138 -11.91 -22.04 26.73
N VAL A 139 -11.72 -23.14 26.01
CA VAL A 139 -12.77 -23.85 25.28
C VAL A 139 -12.96 -25.21 25.95
N GLU A 140 -14.20 -25.55 26.31
CA GLU A 140 -14.47 -26.84 26.94
C GLU A 140 -14.04 -28.00 26.03
N ARG A 141 -13.30 -28.96 26.61
CA ARG A 141 -12.79 -30.19 25.95
C ARG A 141 -11.66 -29.95 24.93
N GLU A 142 -11.25 -28.72 24.67
CA GLU A 142 -10.06 -28.38 23.90
C GLU A 142 -8.93 -27.90 24.83
N LYS A 143 -7.66 -28.10 24.44
CA LYS A 143 -6.51 -27.67 25.24
C LYS A 143 -5.92 -26.38 24.70
N GLY A 144 -5.90 -25.33 25.51
CA GLY A 144 -5.27 -24.04 25.19
C GLY A 144 -6.20 -22.86 25.44
N LEU A 145 -5.77 -21.67 25.01
CA LEU A 145 -6.55 -20.44 25.06
C LEU A 145 -6.76 -19.89 23.65
N PHE A 146 -7.94 -19.32 23.41
CA PHE A 146 -8.39 -18.88 22.09
C PHE A 146 -8.92 -17.45 22.14
N MET A 147 -8.66 -16.69 21.08
CA MET A 147 -9.16 -15.33 20.88
C MET A 147 -10.66 -15.34 20.59
N THR A 148 -11.50 -14.82 21.49
CA THR A 148 -12.96 -14.77 21.30
C THR A 148 -13.43 -13.54 20.55
N GLU A 149 -12.68 -12.46 20.71
CA GLU A 149 -13.04 -11.13 20.28
C GLU A 149 -11.76 -10.38 19.97
N VAL A 150 -11.76 -9.64 18.87
CA VAL A 150 -10.68 -8.73 18.51
C VAL A 150 -11.34 -7.45 18.00
N ILE A 151 -11.24 -6.39 18.79
CA ILE A 151 -11.93 -5.13 18.50
C ILE A 151 -11.35 -4.53 17.21
N PRO A 152 -12.15 -4.21 16.17
CA PRO A 152 -11.65 -3.63 14.93
C PRO A 152 -10.81 -2.38 15.15
N GLY A 153 -9.68 -2.25 14.44
CA GLY A 153 -8.76 -1.11 14.55
C GLY A 153 -7.91 -1.05 15.84
N SER A 154 -8.12 -1.97 16.79
CA SER A 154 -7.30 -2.11 18.00
C SER A 154 -5.85 -2.51 17.73
N MET A 155 -5.02 -2.52 18.78
CA MET A 155 -3.63 -2.98 18.70
C MET A 155 -3.55 -4.47 18.33
N ALA A 156 -4.43 -5.31 18.87
CA ALA A 156 -4.56 -6.71 18.49
C ALA A 156 -4.96 -6.89 17.01
N TYR A 157 -5.97 -6.14 16.55
CA TYR A 157 -6.42 -6.20 15.16
C TYR A 157 -5.30 -5.82 14.18
N LYS A 158 -4.57 -4.74 14.49
CA LYS A 158 -3.41 -4.25 13.72
C LYS A 158 -2.23 -5.21 13.74
N ALA A 159 -1.98 -5.90 14.85
CA ALA A 159 -0.96 -6.94 15.00
C ALA A 159 -1.33 -8.28 14.33
N GLY A 160 -2.38 -8.34 13.49
CA GLY A 160 -2.76 -9.53 12.72
C GLY A 160 -3.60 -10.57 13.47
N ILE A 161 -3.91 -10.34 14.75
CA ILE A 161 -4.71 -11.26 15.58
C ILE A 161 -6.15 -11.31 15.05
N ARG A 162 -6.74 -12.52 14.98
CA ARG A 162 -8.12 -12.76 14.56
C ARG A 162 -8.88 -13.57 15.60
N VAL A 163 -10.21 -13.52 15.54
CA VAL A 163 -11.09 -14.42 16.32
C VAL A 163 -10.82 -15.87 15.91
N ASN A 164 -10.92 -16.78 16.87
CA ASN A 164 -10.54 -18.20 16.80
C ASN A 164 -9.03 -18.48 16.65
N ASP A 165 -8.15 -17.47 16.68
CA ASP A 165 -6.71 -17.74 16.79
C ASP A 165 -6.39 -18.37 18.16
N ARG A 166 -5.69 -19.51 18.13
CA ARG A 166 -5.16 -20.24 19.30
C ARG A 166 -3.85 -19.62 19.73
N LEU A 167 -3.72 -19.31 21.02
CA LEU A 167 -2.50 -18.80 21.63
C LEU A 167 -1.55 -19.95 21.97
N LEU A 168 -0.33 -19.91 21.42
CA LEU A 168 0.72 -20.91 21.63
C LEU A 168 1.79 -20.44 22.62
N GLU A 169 2.24 -19.19 22.48
CA GLU A 169 3.30 -18.60 23.30
C GLU A 169 3.01 -17.16 23.72
N VAL A 170 3.47 -16.78 24.92
CA VAL A 170 3.54 -15.39 25.41
C VAL A 170 4.99 -15.05 25.73
N ASN A 171 5.54 -14.02 25.08
CA ASN A 171 6.92 -13.58 25.21
C ASN A 171 7.97 -14.72 25.10
N GLY A 172 7.78 -15.60 24.10
CA GLY A 172 8.63 -16.76 23.85
C GLY A 172 8.51 -17.89 24.90
N ASN A 173 7.42 -17.93 25.67
CA ASN A 173 7.14 -18.99 26.64
C ASN A 173 5.86 -19.72 26.21
N ASN A 174 5.91 -21.04 26.07
CA ASN A 174 4.74 -21.84 25.68
C ASN A 174 3.67 -21.81 26.78
N VAL A 175 2.40 -21.63 26.38
CA VAL A 175 1.24 -21.52 27.28
C VAL A 175 0.13 -22.53 26.95
N GLU A 176 0.39 -23.52 26.08
CA GLU A 176 -0.63 -24.47 25.61
C GLU A 176 -1.23 -25.37 26.72
N SER A 177 -0.54 -25.46 27.86
CA SER A 177 -0.96 -26.17 29.06
C SER A 177 -1.12 -25.28 30.30
N SER A 178 -1.12 -23.95 30.13
CA SER A 178 -1.32 -22.98 31.22
C SER A 178 -2.80 -22.73 31.48
N THR A 179 -3.14 -22.33 32.71
CA THR A 179 -4.51 -21.89 33.03
C THR A 179 -4.77 -20.47 32.49
N HIS A 180 -6.04 -20.07 32.43
CA HIS A 180 -6.42 -18.72 31.99
C HIS A 180 -5.76 -17.64 32.87
N GLU A 181 -5.76 -17.84 34.18
CA GLU A 181 -5.20 -16.95 35.19
C GLU A 181 -3.69 -16.80 35.01
N GLN A 182 -2.97 -17.91 34.82
CA GLN A 182 -1.52 -17.91 34.59
C GLN A 182 -1.13 -17.08 33.37
N VAL A 183 -1.85 -17.22 32.26
CA VAL A 183 -1.58 -16.48 31.02
C VAL A 183 -1.98 -15.01 31.15
N VAL A 184 -3.11 -14.72 31.80
CA VAL A 184 -3.52 -13.35 32.14
C VAL A 184 -2.47 -12.66 33.01
N ASP A 185 -1.87 -13.36 33.97
CA ASP A 185 -0.81 -12.81 34.82
C ASP A 185 0.52 -12.63 34.06
N MET A 186 0.89 -13.54 33.15
CA MET A 186 2.01 -13.30 32.22
C MET A 186 1.79 -12.04 31.36
N ILE A 187 0.57 -11.80 30.88
CA ILE A 187 0.20 -10.62 30.09
C ILE A 187 0.24 -9.33 30.94
N LYS A 188 -0.16 -9.40 32.22
CA LYS A 188 -0.01 -8.27 33.17
C LYS A 188 1.46 -7.97 33.44
N LEU A 189 2.28 -9.00 33.69
CA LEU A 189 3.72 -8.88 33.98
C LEU A 189 4.53 -8.36 32.78
N ALA A 190 4.06 -8.58 31.55
CA ALA A 190 4.62 -7.97 30.34
C ALA A 190 4.43 -6.43 30.29
N GLY A 191 3.52 -5.87 31.10
CA GLY A 191 3.34 -4.43 31.27
C GLY A 191 2.73 -3.75 30.05
N ASN A 192 3.57 -3.03 29.29
CA ASN A 192 3.16 -2.16 28.18
C ASN A 192 3.42 -2.74 26.78
N CYS A 193 4.12 -3.87 26.67
CA CYS A 193 4.33 -4.53 25.38
C CYS A 193 4.32 -6.05 25.54
N VAL A 194 3.79 -6.75 24.54
CA VAL A 194 3.68 -8.22 24.57
C VAL A 194 3.85 -8.78 23.16
N MET A 195 4.52 -9.92 23.07
CA MET A 195 4.61 -10.73 21.87
C MET A 195 3.79 -12.00 22.06
N PHE A 196 2.85 -12.26 21.15
CA PHE A 196 2.13 -13.52 21.07
C PHE A 196 2.61 -14.33 19.88
N LEU A 197 2.71 -15.65 20.06
CA LEU A 197 2.65 -16.60 18.96
C LEU A 197 1.24 -17.17 18.89
N LEU A 198 0.62 -17.02 17.72
CA LEU A 198 -0.76 -17.43 17.46
C LEU A 198 -0.82 -18.37 16.26
N VAL A 199 -1.88 -19.17 16.18
CA VAL A 199 -2.15 -20.02 15.02
C VAL A 199 -3.65 -20.04 14.73
N ASP A 200 -4.03 -19.99 13.45
CA ASP A 200 -5.43 -20.08 13.04
C ASP A 200 -5.94 -21.53 13.07
N GLU A 201 -7.26 -21.69 13.06
CA GLU A 201 -7.95 -22.97 13.18
C GLU A 201 -7.61 -23.99 12.06
N GLU A 202 -7.32 -23.54 10.84
CA GLU A 202 -6.97 -24.46 9.74
C GLU A 202 -5.53 -24.98 9.88
N THR A 203 -4.62 -24.09 10.25
CA THR A 203 -3.20 -24.38 10.48
C THR A 203 -3.01 -25.26 11.71
N ASP A 204 -3.68 -24.95 12.83
CA ASP A 204 -3.59 -25.72 14.07
C ASP A 204 -4.00 -27.19 13.83
N LYS A 205 -5.15 -27.41 13.19
CA LYS A 205 -5.64 -28.74 12.80
C LYS A 205 -4.66 -29.46 11.87
N TYR A 206 -3.99 -28.74 10.96
CA TYR A 206 -2.95 -29.34 10.11
C TYR A 206 -1.77 -29.83 10.95
N TYR A 207 -1.14 -28.99 11.77
CA TYR A 207 0.06 -29.37 12.54
C TYR A 207 -0.23 -30.42 13.61
N GLN A 208 -1.39 -30.35 14.28
CA GLN A 208 -1.88 -31.40 15.18
C GLN A 208 -2.04 -32.75 14.46
N SER A 209 -2.63 -32.77 13.25
CA SER A 209 -2.78 -34.01 12.46
C SER A 209 -1.45 -34.63 12.02
N LYS A 210 -0.35 -33.89 12.13
CA LYS A 210 1.02 -34.34 11.85
C LYS A 210 1.85 -34.63 13.10
N TYR A 211 1.29 -34.43 14.29
CA TYR A 211 2.01 -34.46 15.58
C TYR A 211 3.26 -33.56 15.60
N MET A 212 3.25 -32.49 14.81
CA MET A 212 4.36 -31.55 14.68
C MET A 212 4.21 -30.42 15.70
N LYS A 213 5.29 -30.10 16.42
CA LYS A 213 5.32 -28.94 17.31
C LYS A 213 5.46 -27.66 16.48
N MET A 214 4.66 -26.66 16.83
CA MET A 214 4.78 -25.28 16.36
C MET A 214 5.51 -24.44 17.40
N GLY A 215 6.04 -23.30 16.97
CA GLY A 215 6.69 -22.31 17.82
C GLY A 215 7.34 -21.20 16.99
N ALA A 216 7.99 -20.26 17.66
CA ALA A 216 8.46 -19.02 17.02
C ALA A 216 9.37 -19.22 15.78
N TRP A 217 10.17 -20.28 15.72
CA TRP A 217 11.08 -20.60 14.60
C TRP A 217 10.38 -20.98 13.28
N LEU A 218 9.06 -21.15 13.30
CA LEU A 218 8.25 -21.49 12.13
C LEU A 218 7.35 -20.31 11.70
N ALA A 219 7.40 -19.20 12.43
CA ALA A 219 6.40 -18.15 12.35
C ALA A 219 6.58 -17.19 11.17
N THR A 220 5.48 -16.61 10.69
CA THR A 220 5.50 -15.43 9.84
C THR A 220 5.66 -14.14 10.66
N THR A 221 6.58 -13.31 10.19
CA THR A 221 6.94 -11.98 10.70
C THR A 221 6.18 -10.84 10.01
N ARG A 222 5.31 -11.16 9.02
CA ARG A 222 4.56 -10.18 8.20
C ARG A 222 3.81 -9.12 9.01
N TYR A 223 3.32 -9.50 10.19
CA TYR A 223 2.51 -8.67 11.10
C TYR A 223 3.33 -7.83 12.10
N LEU A 224 4.66 -7.94 12.11
CA LEU A 224 5.51 -7.17 13.01
C LEU A 224 5.64 -5.70 12.54
N THR A 225 5.54 -4.78 13.50
CA THR A 225 5.58 -3.33 13.25
C THR A 225 6.97 -2.82 12.88
N HIS A 226 8.02 -3.47 13.38
CA HIS A 226 9.42 -3.17 13.07
C HIS A 226 10.02 -4.29 12.21
N LYS A 227 10.91 -3.95 11.29
CA LYS A 227 11.43 -4.88 10.27
C LYS A 227 12.95 -4.77 10.14
N PRO A 228 13.70 -5.89 10.10
CA PRO A 228 15.13 -5.87 9.84
C PRO A 228 15.46 -5.18 8.52
N ARG A 229 16.58 -4.47 8.47
CA ARG A 229 17.09 -3.82 7.26
C ARG A 229 18.07 -4.74 6.54
N LYS A 230 17.83 -4.97 5.25
CA LYS A 230 18.77 -5.65 4.34
C LYS A 230 19.59 -4.60 3.59
N ILE A 231 20.73 -4.24 4.14
CA ILE A 231 21.63 -3.21 3.62
C ILE A 231 22.59 -3.85 2.61
N HIS A 232 22.66 -3.32 1.38
CA HIS A 232 23.64 -3.74 0.38
C HIS A 232 24.67 -2.61 0.23
N ILE A 233 25.94 -2.91 0.49
CA ILE A 233 27.03 -1.93 0.48
C ILE A 233 28.09 -2.35 -0.55
N THR A 234 28.40 -1.47 -1.48
CA THR A 234 29.58 -1.61 -2.35
C THR A 234 30.78 -0.90 -1.73
N LYS A 235 31.93 -1.54 -1.74
CA LYS A 235 33.17 -1.04 -1.12
C LYS A 235 33.75 0.13 -1.93
N GLY A 236 34.06 1.24 -1.26
CA GLY A 236 34.80 2.37 -1.82
C GLY A 236 36.32 2.18 -1.74
N SER A 237 37.06 3.24 -2.07
CA SER A 237 38.53 3.30 -1.93
C SER A 237 39.01 2.90 -0.54
N ASP A 238 38.39 3.50 0.48
CA ASP A 238 38.80 3.42 1.88
C ASP A 238 38.06 2.31 2.65
N GLY A 239 37.27 1.49 1.95
CA GLY A 239 36.49 0.39 2.52
C GLY A 239 34.99 0.64 2.48
N TYR A 240 34.28 0.15 3.50
CA TYR A 240 32.83 0.35 3.63
C TYR A 240 32.46 1.60 4.46
N GLY A 241 33.41 2.14 5.24
CA GLY A 241 33.25 3.34 6.07
C GLY A 241 32.37 3.17 7.31
N PHE A 242 32.56 2.05 8.03
CA PHE A 242 31.96 1.81 9.35
C PHE A 242 32.86 0.90 10.20
N LEU A 243 32.78 1.01 11.52
CA LEU A 243 33.38 0.07 12.46
C LEU A 243 32.35 -0.97 12.92
N LEU A 244 32.75 -2.24 13.00
CA LEU A 244 32.02 -3.26 13.75
C LEU A 244 32.63 -3.37 15.15
N LYS A 245 31.82 -3.31 16.21
CA LYS A 245 32.27 -3.41 17.61
C LYS A 245 31.47 -4.46 18.38
N LYS A 246 32.10 -5.12 19.35
CA LYS A 246 31.40 -5.91 20.37
C LYS A 246 31.25 -5.07 21.63
N GLU A 247 30.02 -4.80 22.04
CA GLU A 247 29.73 -4.06 23.27
C GLU A 247 29.84 -4.98 24.49
N PRO A 248 30.43 -4.54 25.62
CA PRO A 248 30.67 -5.41 26.77
C PRO A 248 29.37 -5.84 27.48
N ASN A 249 28.34 -4.99 27.44
CA ASN A 249 27.08 -5.18 28.15
C ASN A 249 25.90 -5.58 27.22
N GLN A 250 26.17 -5.91 25.95
CA GLN A 250 25.12 -6.28 24.99
C GLN A 250 25.56 -7.46 24.10
N ALA A 251 24.70 -8.48 23.98
CA ALA A 251 24.96 -9.63 23.14
C ALA A 251 24.78 -9.28 21.64
N GLY A 252 25.82 -9.54 20.85
CA GLY A 252 25.86 -9.32 19.40
C GLY A 252 27.11 -8.55 18.95
N HIS A 253 27.08 -8.09 17.71
CA HIS A 253 28.05 -7.16 17.12
C HIS A 253 27.29 -5.94 16.59
N PHE A 254 27.82 -4.74 16.79
CA PHE A 254 27.11 -3.47 16.58
C PHE A 254 27.89 -2.57 15.63
N ILE A 255 27.18 -1.82 14.79
CA ILE A 255 27.75 -0.81 13.91
C ILE A 255 28.06 0.46 14.71
N LYS A 256 29.26 1.01 14.56
CA LYS A 256 29.68 2.30 15.11
C LYS A 256 30.54 3.08 14.11
N ASP A 257 30.84 4.33 14.46
CA ASP A 257 31.84 5.16 13.80
C ASP A 257 31.63 5.21 12.27
N ILE A 258 30.38 5.44 11.84
CA ILE A 258 30.01 5.52 10.42
C ILE A 258 30.59 6.81 9.84
N GLU A 259 31.45 6.67 8.85
CA GLU A 259 32.17 7.77 8.23
C GLU A 259 31.23 8.65 7.39
N ARG A 260 31.47 9.96 7.38
CA ARG A 260 30.70 10.91 6.56
C ARG A 260 30.94 10.63 5.08
N ASN A 261 29.86 10.68 4.28
CA ASN A 261 29.86 10.37 2.84
C ASN A 261 30.30 8.93 2.50
N SER A 262 30.32 8.02 3.48
CA SER A 262 30.70 6.61 3.25
C SER A 262 29.66 5.82 2.45
N PRO A 263 30.07 4.70 1.83
CA PRO A 263 29.12 3.74 1.26
C PRO A 263 28.13 3.20 2.30
N ALA A 264 28.55 2.96 3.55
CA ALA A 264 27.68 2.49 4.62
C ALA A 264 26.56 3.50 4.98
N LEU A 265 26.92 4.78 5.16
CA LEU A 265 25.96 5.86 5.39
C LEU A 265 24.98 5.97 4.22
N THR A 266 25.50 5.94 2.99
CA THR A 266 24.72 6.06 1.75
C THR A 266 23.76 4.88 1.56
N ALA A 267 24.15 3.67 1.99
CA ALA A 267 23.31 2.47 1.95
C ALA A 267 22.24 2.44 3.06
N GLY A 268 22.22 3.41 3.99
CA GLY A 268 21.23 3.50 5.07
C GLY A 268 21.55 2.65 6.31
N LEU A 269 22.81 2.26 6.50
CA LEU A 269 23.31 1.68 7.75
C LEU A 269 23.27 2.74 8.87
N LYS A 270 22.88 2.38 10.10
CA LYS A 270 22.80 3.32 11.22
C LYS A 270 23.72 2.95 12.36
N GLU A 271 24.11 3.94 13.16
CA GLU A 271 24.88 3.72 14.37
C GLU A 271 24.05 2.94 15.40
N MET A 272 24.69 2.07 16.18
CA MET A 272 24.07 1.13 17.12
C MET A 272 23.17 0.06 16.49
N ASP A 273 23.10 -0.06 15.16
CA ASP A 273 22.46 -1.20 14.50
C ASP A 273 23.20 -2.50 14.89
N ARG A 274 22.44 -3.51 15.34
CA ARG A 274 22.98 -4.85 15.61
C ARG A 274 23.03 -5.66 14.32
N LEU A 275 24.18 -6.24 14.03
CA LEU A 275 24.39 -7.16 12.93
C LEU A 275 23.78 -8.54 13.26
N VAL A 276 22.89 -9.01 12.38
CA VAL A 276 22.24 -10.33 12.47
C VAL A 276 22.88 -11.32 11.51
N ALA A 277 23.14 -10.92 10.26
CA ALA A 277 23.72 -11.78 9.23
C ALA A 277 24.60 -11.02 8.23
N VAL A 278 25.51 -11.76 7.59
CA VAL A 278 26.39 -11.29 6.51
C VAL A 278 26.23 -12.25 5.32
N ASP A 279 25.86 -11.72 4.16
CA ASP A 279 25.59 -12.47 2.92
C ASP A 279 24.64 -13.66 3.15
N GLY A 280 23.58 -13.42 3.92
CA GLY A 280 22.57 -14.41 4.30
C GLY A 280 22.99 -15.43 5.35
N LYS A 281 24.22 -15.35 5.89
CA LYS A 281 24.72 -16.25 6.94
C LYS A 281 24.67 -15.54 8.30
N GLU A 282 23.87 -16.07 9.22
CA GLU A 282 23.71 -15.54 10.59
C GLU A 282 25.07 -15.40 11.31
N VAL A 283 25.19 -14.39 12.18
CA VAL A 283 26.41 -14.10 12.96
C VAL A 283 26.16 -13.93 14.47
N GLU A 284 24.93 -14.14 14.96
CA GLU A 284 24.60 -13.96 16.38
C GLU A 284 25.42 -14.88 17.31
N THR A 285 25.73 -16.09 16.85
CA THR A 285 26.60 -17.06 17.56
C THR A 285 28.09 -16.95 17.22
N CYS A 286 28.48 -16.07 16.30
CA CYS A 286 29.88 -15.92 15.88
C CYS A 286 30.73 -15.14 16.89
N SER A 287 32.01 -15.49 16.99
CA SER A 287 33.01 -14.60 17.60
C SER A 287 33.08 -13.27 16.84
N HIS A 288 33.57 -12.23 17.50
CA HIS A 288 33.71 -10.91 16.86
C HIS A 288 34.65 -10.96 15.65
N GLU A 289 35.75 -11.70 15.76
CA GLU A 289 36.68 -11.94 14.66
C GLU A 289 36.02 -12.73 13.51
N GLN A 290 35.20 -13.74 13.81
CA GLN A 290 34.46 -14.50 12.78
C GLN A 290 33.45 -13.61 12.04
N ALA A 291 32.76 -12.69 12.73
CA ALA A 291 31.85 -11.74 12.10
C ALA A 291 32.60 -10.75 11.20
N VAL A 292 33.72 -10.18 11.68
CA VAL A 292 34.60 -9.30 10.88
C VAL A 292 35.16 -10.04 9.66
N ASN A 293 35.59 -11.30 9.82
CA ASN A 293 36.16 -12.09 8.73
C ASN A 293 35.11 -12.47 7.68
N LYS A 294 33.84 -12.67 8.05
CA LYS A 294 32.73 -12.80 7.08
C LYS A 294 32.57 -11.53 6.22
N ILE A 295 32.55 -10.34 6.82
CA ILE A 295 32.43 -9.05 6.10
C ILE A 295 33.63 -8.82 5.16
N LYS A 296 34.84 -9.22 5.58
CA LYS A 296 36.05 -9.19 4.73
C LYS A 296 35.94 -10.15 3.53
N GLN A 297 35.32 -11.32 3.73
CA GLN A 297 35.12 -12.33 2.68
C GLN A 297 34.07 -11.93 1.62
N SER A 298 33.17 -11.00 1.92
CA SER A 298 32.25 -10.39 0.94
C SER A 298 32.98 -9.61 -0.18
N GLY A 299 34.26 -9.28 0.02
CA GLY A 299 35.10 -8.63 -1.00
C GLY A 299 34.69 -7.17 -1.26
N ASN A 300 34.04 -6.92 -2.40
CA ASN A 300 33.63 -5.59 -2.83
C ASN A 300 32.12 -5.30 -2.69
N ASN A 301 31.28 -6.30 -2.47
CA ASN A 301 29.84 -6.13 -2.30
C ASN A 301 29.37 -6.97 -1.12
N CYS A 302 28.83 -6.33 -0.08
CA CYS A 302 28.40 -6.99 1.15
C CYS A 302 26.90 -6.76 1.41
N CYS A 303 26.18 -7.82 1.74
CA CYS A 303 24.79 -7.78 2.15
C CYS A 303 24.67 -8.01 3.67
N LEU A 304 24.45 -6.93 4.43
CA LEU A 304 24.22 -7.00 5.87
C LEU A 304 22.73 -7.09 6.18
N LEU A 305 22.34 -8.01 7.07
CA LEU A 305 21.04 -7.97 7.74
C LEU A 305 21.25 -7.36 9.13
N VAL A 306 20.58 -6.24 9.40
CA VAL A 306 20.72 -5.49 10.66
C VAL A 306 19.37 -5.15 11.29
N VAL A 307 19.38 -4.92 12.59
CA VAL A 307 18.22 -4.46 13.37
C VAL A 307 18.62 -3.25 14.24
N ASP A 308 17.76 -2.24 14.33
CA ASP A 308 17.88 -1.24 15.40
C ASP A 308 17.49 -1.83 16.76
N LYS A 309 17.75 -1.07 17.82
CA LYS A 309 17.46 -1.44 19.21
C LYS A 309 15.99 -1.82 19.44
N GLU A 310 15.07 -1.08 18.85
CA GLU A 310 13.62 -1.29 19.01
C GLU A 310 13.17 -2.57 18.29
N THR A 311 13.67 -2.82 17.07
CA THR A 311 13.48 -4.08 16.35
C THR A 311 14.11 -5.26 17.10
N ASP A 312 15.33 -5.10 17.63
CA ASP A 312 16.05 -6.13 18.40
C ASP A 312 15.31 -6.52 19.68
N GLN A 313 14.83 -5.54 20.44
CA GLN A 313 14.00 -5.77 21.63
C GLN A 313 12.70 -6.50 21.30
N MET A 314 12.03 -6.15 20.20
CA MET A 314 10.82 -6.82 19.74
C MET A 314 11.07 -8.30 19.39
N TYR A 315 12.11 -8.63 18.62
CA TYR A 315 12.44 -10.03 18.29
C TYR A 315 12.88 -10.83 19.54
N LYS A 316 13.69 -10.22 20.42
CA LYS A 316 14.13 -10.83 21.68
C LYS A 316 12.97 -11.10 22.64
N LEU A 317 11.96 -10.22 22.69
CA LEU A 317 10.73 -10.45 23.48
C LEU A 317 9.98 -11.71 23.03
N GLY A 318 9.98 -12.01 21.74
CA GLY A 318 9.44 -13.26 21.18
C GLY A 318 10.37 -14.46 21.21
N LYS A 319 11.64 -14.30 21.63
CA LYS A 319 12.74 -15.27 21.45
C LYS A 319 12.88 -15.77 20.01
N ALA A 320 12.53 -14.95 19.02
CA ALA A 320 12.57 -15.26 17.61
C ALA A 320 13.84 -14.70 16.95
N THR A 321 14.48 -15.43 16.03
CA THR A 321 15.59 -14.87 15.24
C THR A 321 15.05 -13.92 14.16
N PRO A 322 15.67 -12.75 13.92
CA PRO A 322 15.35 -11.90 12.77
C PRO A 322 15.67 -12.55 11.41
N MET A 323 16.33 -13.72 11.38
CA MET A 323 16.53 -14.51 10.15
C MET A 323 15.21 -14.97 9.50
N LEU A 324 14.14 -15.18 10.28
CA LEU A 324 12.81 -15.56 9.75
C LEU A 324 12.30 -14.59 8.68
N PHE A 325 12.59 -13.30 8.85
CA PHE A 325 12.30 -12.26 7.86
C PHE A 325 13.03 -12.53 6.53
N LEU A 326 14.33 -12.86 6.58
CA LEU A 326 15.13 -13.13 5.38
C LEU A 326 14.73 -14.45 4.70
N GLU A 327 14.25 -15.44 5.45
CA GLU A 327 13.68 -16.69 4.93
C GLU A 327 12.34 -16.44 4.22
N GLU A 328 11.44 -15.65 4.81
CA GLU A 328 10.19 -15.26 4.15
C GLU A 328 10.41 -14.47 2.86
N PHE A 329 11.44 -13.61 2.80
CA PHE A 329 11.83 -12.89 1.58
C PHE A 329 12.51 -13.78 0.51
N GLN A 330 12.89 -15.02 0.86
CA GLN A 330 13.33 -16.04 -0.09
C GLN A 330 12.14 -16.90 -0.54
N ASP A 331 11.30 -17.36 0.38
CA ASP A 331 10.04 -18.06 0.08
C ASP A 331 9.13 -17.23 -0.84
N SER A 332 9.06 -15.91 -0.67
CA SER A 332 8.20 -15.02 -1.47
C SER A 332 8.62 -14.83 -2.93
N ASN A 333 9.63 -15.56 -3.41
CA ASN A 333 9.90 -15.71 -4.85
C ASN A 333 9.08 -16.85 -5.48
N LEU A 334 8.39 -17.66 -4.66
CA LEU A 334 7.32 -18.54 -5.09
C LEU A 334 5.98 -17.78 -5.09
N PRO A 335 5.07 -18.01 -6.06
CA PRO A 335 3.75 -17.39 -6.04
C PRO A 335 2.95 -17.80 -4.79
N PRO A 336 2.31 -16.85 -4.07
CA PRO A 336 1.39 -17.18 -2.98
C PRO A 336 0.26 -18.09 -3.47
N SER A 337 -0.14 -19.02 -2.61
CA SER A 337 -1.25 -19.93 -2.85
C SER A 337 -2.57 -19.18 -3.04
N TYR A 338 -3.52 -19.78 -3.76
CA TYR A 338 -4.90 -19.31 -3.92
C TYR A 338 -5.51 -18.83 -2.60
N THR A 339 -5.34 -19.61 -1.52
CA THR A 339 -5.88 -19.29 -0.19
C THR A 339 -5.15 -18.11 0.47
N GLU A 340 -3.83 -18.00 0.28
CA GLU A 340 -3.03 -16.91 0.85
C GLU A 340 -3.37 -15.58 0.19
N ALA A 341 -3.52 -15.56 -1.14
CA ALA A 341 -3.92 -14.38 -1.90
C ALA A 341 -5.30 -13.82 -1.50
N ILE A 342 -6.19 -14.66 -0.93
CA ILE A 342 -7.50 -14.28 -0.39
C ILE A 342 -7.41 -13.86 1.09
N LYS A 343 -6.45 -14.40 1.86
CA LYS A 343 -6.24 -14.08 3.29
C LYS A 343 -5.34 -12.87 3.54
N LEU A 344 -4.58 -12.41 2.53
CA LEU A 344 -3.79 -11.18 2.64
C LEU A 344 -4.72 -9.98 2.90
N PRO A 345 -4.48 -9.17 3.96
CA PRO A 345 -5.15 -7.89 4.08
C PRO A 345 -4.71 -7.00 2.91
N ALA A 346 -5.66 -6.24 2.34
CA ALA A 346 -5.33 -5.19 1.37
C ALA A 346 -4.25 -4.26 1.95
N PRO A 347 -3.28 -3.78 1.15
CA PRO A 347 -2.18 -2.97 1.67
C PRO A 347 -2.70 -1.79 2.47
N VAL A 348 -2.42 -1.79 3.79
CA VAL A 348 -2.75 -0.67 4.66
C VAL A 348 -1.84 0.49 4.24
N GLN A 349 -2.39 1.37 3.39
CA GLN A 349 -1.75 2.65 3.10
C GLN A 349 -1.46 3.35 4.42
N PRO A 350 -0.27 3.97 4.59
CA PRO A 350 -0.02 4.80 5.75
C PRO A 350 -1.03 5.94 5.73
N SER A 351 -1.94 5.95 6.70
CA SER A 351 -2.97 6.99 6.86
C SER A 351 -2.32 8.29 7.36
N ILE A 352 -1.60 8.95 6.46
CA ILE A 352 -1.31 10.38 6.56
C ILE A 352 -2.67 11.08 6.72
N PRO A 353 -2.81 12.06 7.63
CA PRO A 353 -3.99 12.91 7.67
C PRO A 353 -4.03 13.77 6.41
N VAL A 354 -4.63 13.24 5.35
CA VAL A 354 -4.98 13.98 4.14
C VAL A 354 -6.18 14.84 4.48
N GLU A 355 -5.93 16.13 4.74
CA GLU A 355 -6.98 17.16 4.69
C GLU A 355 -7.74 17.06 3.36
N GLU A 356 -9.06 17.26 3.36
CA GLU A 356 -9.93 17.05 2.20
C GLU A 356 -9.58 17.95 0.99
N ARG A 357 -8.55 17.59 0.24
CA ARG A 357 -8.54 17.80 -1.21
C ARG A 357 -9.42 16.73 -1.84
N ARG A 358 -10.73 16.96 -1.75
CA ARG A 358 -11.65 16.44 -2.77
C ARG A 358 -11.10 16.92 -4.11
N GLU A 359 -10.78 16.00 -5.02
CA GLU A 359 -10.58 16.40 -6.41
C GLU A 359 -11.90 16.99 -6.89
N GLU A 360 -11.94 18.30 -7.10
CA GLU A 360 -13.13 18.94 -7.66
C GLU A 360 -13.35 18.34 -9.05
N LEU A 361 -14.53 17.76 -9.29
CA LEU A 361 -14.89 17.11 -10.56
C LEU A 361 -15.22 18.15 -11.66
N LYS A 362 -14.37 19.16 -11.78
CA LYS A 362 -14.46 20.26 -12.72
C LYS A 362 -13.51 20.01 -13.89
N PRO A 363 -13.92 20.24 -15.15
CA PRO A 363 -12.99 20.39 -16.25
C PRO A 363 -12.11 21.65 -16.05
N LYS A 364 -11.03 21.76 -16.83
CA LYS A 364 -10.22 22.97 -16.96
C LYS A 364 -10.59 23.69 -18.24
N LEU A 365 -10.56 25.03 -18.22
CA LEU A 365 -10.68 25.86 -19.42
C LEU A 365 -9.33 26.55 -19.69
N CYS A 366 -8.50 25.91 -20.50
CA CYS A 366 -7.13 26.34 -20.79
C CYS A 366 -7.14 27.37 -21.93
N LYS A 367 -6.72 28.61 -21.63
CA LYS A 367 -6.58 29.70 -22.61
C LYS A 367 -5.10 29.98 -22.86
N MET A 368 -4.66 29.86 -24.10
CA MET A 368 -3.25 30.00 -24.46
C MET A 368 -3.04 30.80 -25.74
N GLU A 369 -2.02 31.66 -25.72
CA GLU A 369 -1.55 32.41 -26.88
C GLU A 369 -0.35 31.72 -27.52
N LYS A 370 -0.28 31.79 -28.85
CA LYS A 370 0.73 31.11 -29.66
C LYS A 370 2.06 31.84 -29.61
N THR A 371 3.10 31.15 -29.14
CA THR A 371 4.46 31.67 -29.13
C THR A 371 5.19 31.37 -30.45
N ALA A 372 6.43 31.86 -30.59
CA ALA A 372 7.32 31.47 -31.69
C ALA A 372 7.62 29.95 -31.72
N ALA A 373 7.44 29.23 -30.60
CA ALA A 373 7.53 27.78 -30.50
C ALA A 373 6.16 27.08 -30.59
N GLY A 374 5.11 27.78 -31.04
CA GLY A 374 3.73 27.30 -31.02
C GLY A 374 3.10 27.37 -29.62
N TYR A 375 2.19 26.45 -29.33
CA TYR A 375 1.50 26.37 -28.04
C TYR A 375 2.25 25.54 -26.98
N GLY A 376 3.18 24.67 -27.38
CA GLY A 376 4.02 23.89 -26.46
C GLY A 376 3.34 22.64 -25.87
N PHE A 377 2.56 21.91 -26.67
CA PHE A 377 2.01 20.59 -26.36
C PHE A 377 1.91 19.74 -27.63
N HIS A 378 1.79 18.43 -27.49
CA HIS A 378 1.40 17.51 -28.56
C HIS A 378 -0.03 16.98 -28.32
N LEU A 379 -0.85 16.99 -29.37
CA LEU A 379 -2.13 16.30 -29.38
C LEU A 379 -1.89 14.85 -29.82
N ASN A 380 -2.45 13.88 -29.11
CA ASN A 380 -2.45 12.47 -29.49
C ASN A 380 -3.88 11.93 -29.60
N GLY A 381 -4.07 10.98 -30.51
CA GLY A 381 -5.29 10.20 -30.68
C GLY A 381 -4.95 8.74 -30.96
N ILE A 382 -5.73 7.82 -30.39
CA ILE A 382 -5.56 6.38 -30.63
C ILE A 382 -6.45 5.99 -31.81
N GLN A 383 -5.86 5.38 -32.84
CA GLN A 383 -6.57 5.00 -34.06
C GLN A 383 -7.72 4.02 -33.75
N GLY A 384 -8.96 4.46 -33.97
CA GLY A 384 -10.17 3.68 -33.66
C GLY A 384 -10.80 3.94 -32.28
N VAL A 385 -10.27 4.88 -31.50
CA VAL A 385 -10.85 5.35 -30.23
C VAL A 385 -11.31 6.80 -30.37
N CYS A 386 -12.46 7.14 -29.79
CA CYS A 386 -12.98 8.51 -29.79
C CYS A 386 -12.41 9.31 -28.60
N GLY A 387 -12.09 10.58 -28.84
CA GLY A 387 -11.43 11.47 -27.88
C GLY A 387 -9.93 11.62 -28.15
N GLN A 388 -9.44 12.86 -28.03
CA GLN A 388 -8.01 13.22 -28.14
C GLN A 388 -7.47 13.55 -26.75
N TYR A 389 -6.16 13.39 -26.53
CA TYR A 389 -5.51 13.73 -25.25
C TYR A 389 -4.17 14.44 -25.45
N ILE A 390 -3.74 15.12 -24.40
CA ILE A 390 -2.53 15.93 -24.38
C ILE A 390 -1.33 15.10 -23.92
N MET A 391 -0.18 15.33 -24.56
CA MET A 391 1.13 14.83 -24.16
C MET A 391 2.22 15.89 -24.39
N ASP A 392 3.40 15.65 -23.82
CA ASP A 392 4.62 16.44 -23.97
C ASP A 392 4.42 17.95 -23.69
N VAL A 393 3.68 18.29 -22.64
CA VAL A 393 3.48 19.69 -22.24
C VAL A 393 4.82 20.32 -21.84
N VAL A 394 5.29 21.25 -22.67
CA VAL A 394 6.59 21.92 -22.50
C VAL A 394 6.54 22.80 -21.26
N LYS A 395 7.29 22.44 -20.22
CA LYS A 395 7.35 23.19 -18.95
C LYS A 395 7.78 24.64 -19.16
N GLY A 396 7.03 25.57 -18.58
CA GLY A 396 7.12 27.01 -18.82
C GLY A 396 6.52 27.51 -20.15
N GLY A 397 6.04 26.61 -21.02
CA GLY A 397 5.40 26.90 -22.31
C GLY A 397 3.99 27.50 -22.18
N ALA A 398 3.34 27.81 -23.30
CA ALA A 398 2.02 28.45 -23.27
C ALA A 398 0.93 27.52 -22.71
N ALA A 399 0.95 26.24 -23.10
CA ALA A 399 0.08 25.20 -22.55
C ALA A 399 0.25 25.01 -21.03
N ASP A 400 1.49 24.87 -20.56
CA ASP A 400 1.82 24.71 -19.13
C ASP A 400 1.33 25.90 -18.29
N ARG A 401 1.56 27.13 -18.78
CA ARG A 401 1.05 28.37 -18.15
C ARG A 401 -0.47 28.51 -18.22
N ALA A 402 -1.13 27.84 -19.16
CA ALA A 402 -2.58 27.77 -19.27
C ALA A 402 -3.21 26.64 -18.41
N GLY A 403 -2.39 25.91 -17.64
CA GLY A 403 -2.84 24.82 -16.75
C GLY A 403 -3.08 23.49 -17.45
N LEU A 404 -2.63 23.32 -18.70
CA LEU A 404 -2.68 22.06 -19.43
C LEU A 404 -1.68 21.05 -18.81
N GLU A 405 -2.07 19.80 -18.63
CA GLU A 405 -1.21 18.71 -18.16
C GLU A 405 -1.20 17.54 -19.15
N ASP A 406 -0.18 16.68 -19.08
CA ASP A 406 -0.19 15.41 -19.80
C ASP A 406 -1.34 14.51 -19.31
N ASP A 407 -1.87 13.64 -20.17
CA ASP A 407 -3.08 12.82 -19.92
C ASP A 407 -4.39 13.63 -19.69
N ASP A 408 -4.41 14.96 -19.86
CA ASP A 408 -5.66 15.73 -20.00
C ASP A 408 -6.38 15.32 -21.31
N ILE A 409 -7.67 14.98 -21.22
CA ILE A 409 -8.51 14.63 -22.37
C ILE A 409 -9.20 15.89 -22.90
N VAL A 410 -9.15 16.10 -24.21
CA VAL A 410 -9.76 17.26 -24.88
C VAL A 410 -11.26 17.03 -25.11
N VAL A 411 -12.07 17.92 -24.55
CA VAL A 411 -13.54 17.90 -24.62
C VAL A 411 -14.05 18.93 -25.62
N GLU A 412 -13.52 20.16 -25.59
CA GLU A 412 -13.85 21.22 -26.53
C GLU A 412 -12.58 21.91 -27.08
N VAL A 413 -12.65 22.37 -28.34
CA VAL A 413 -11.71 23.33 -28.94
C VAL A 413 -12.51 24.53 -29.42
N ASP A 414 -12.17 25.73 -28.94
CA ASP A 414 -12.83 27.02 -29.19
C ASP A 414 -14.37 27.01 -29.03
N GLY A 415 -14.89 26.09 -28.20
CA GLY A 415 -16.31 25.93 -27.89
C GLY A 415 -17.03 24.86 -28.74
N VAL A 416 -16.35 24.23 -29.68
CA VAL A 416 -16.84 23.04 -30.40
C VAL A 416 -16.45 21.79 -29.62
N ASN A 417 -17.42 20.93 -29.28
CA ASN A 417 -17.11 19.63 -28.66
C ASN A 417 -16.40 18.73 -29.69
N VAL A 418 -15.29 18.12 -29.28
CA VAL A 418 -14.41 17.30 -30.14
C VAL A 418 -14.31 15.83 -29.69
N GLU A 419 -15.13 15.41 -28.73
CA GLU A 419 -15.05 14.07 -28.11
C GLU A 419 -15.34 12.93 -29.11
N GLN A 420 -15.98 13.23 -30.24
CA GLN A 420 -16.28 12.30 -31.33
C GLN A 420 -15.60 12.68 -32.65
N SER A 421 -14.74 13.71 -32.66
CA SER A 421 -14.00 14.15 -33.85
C SER A 421 -12.77 13.28 -34.10
N SER A 422 -12.44 13.10 -35.39
CA SER A 422 -11.19 12.45 -35.79
C SER A 422 -9.97 13.32 -35.46
N HIS A 423 -8.80 12.69 -35.36
CA HIS A 423 -7.56 13.38 -35.00
C HIS A 423 -7.24 14.55 -35.95
N ASP A 424 -7.39 14.34 -37.26
CA ASP A 424 -7.09 15.36 -38.27
C ASP A 424 -8.05 16.56 -38.20
N GLU A 425 -9.33 16.34 -37.87
CA GLU A 425 -10.30 17.43 -37.65
C GLU A 425 -9.93 18.28 -36.44
N VAL A 426 -9.49 17.66 -35.33
CA VAL A 426 -9.07 18.41 -34.12
C VAL A 426 -7.75 19.15 -34.35
N VAL A 427 -6.80 18.53 -35.07
CA VAL A 427 -5.57 19.22 -35.52
C VAL A 427 -5.89 20.38 -36.46
N GLN A 428 -6.88 20.24 -37.35
CA GLN A 428 -7.31 21.33 -38.23
C GLN A 428 -8.01 22.45 -37.45
N MET A 429 -8.86 22.14 -36.48
CA MET A 429 -9.48 23.14 -35.59
C MET A 429 -8.43 23.95 -34.83
N ILE A 430 -7.50 23.28 -34.12
CA ILE A 430 -6.39 23.94 -33.38
C ILE A 430 -5.48 24.79 -34.28
N ARG A 431 -5.31 24.40 -35.56
CA ARG A 431 -4.59 25.21 -36.55
C ARG A 431 -5.39 26.43 -37.01
N SER A 432 -6.72 26.33 -37.08
CA SER A 432 -7.61 27.42 -37.49
C SER A 432 -7.80 28.52 -36.43
N SER A 433 -7.62 28.20 -35.14
CA SER A 433 -7.62 29.16 -34.02
C SER A 433 -6.57 30.28 -34.16
N GLY A 434 -5.56 30.06 -35.01
CA GLY A 434 -4.60 31.09 -35.43
C GLY A 434 -3.53 31.37 -34.37
N ASN A 435 -3.78 32.36 -33.50
CA ASN A 435 -2.84 32.86 -32.48
C ASN A 435 -3.36 32.74 -31.04
N SER A 436 -4.64 32.47 -30.83
CA SER A 436 -5.26 32.26 -29.52
C SER A 436 -6.07 30.98 -29.57
N LEU A 437 -6.07 30.20 -28.49
CA LEU A 437 -6.68 28.88 -28.42
C LEU A 437 -7.33 28.70 -27.05
N GLU A 438 -8.60 28.30 -27.05
CA GLU A 438 -9.37 27.99 -25.84
C GLU A 438 -9.78 26.51 -25.86
N MET A 439 -9.30 25.72 -24.91
CA MET A 439 -9.61 24.29 -24.83
C MET A 439 -10.32 23.97 -23.52
N LEU A 440 -11.47 23.29 -23.59
CA LEU A 440 -12.03 22.61 -22.42
C LEU A 440 -11.41 21.23 -22.36
N VAL A 441 -10.73 20.92 -21.25
CA VAL A 441 -10.09 19.61 -21.03
C VAL A 441 -10.49 19.04 -19.67
N ALA A 442 -10.37 17.74 -19.48
CA ALA A 442 -10.56 17.09 -18.19
C ALA A 442 -9.47 16.06 -17.95
N LYS A 443 -8.91 16.02 -16.72
CA LYS A 443 -8.00 14.95 -16.31
C LYS A 443 -8.67 13.61 -16.54
N LYS A 444 -7.93 12.62 -17.03
CA LYS A 444 -8.39 11.24 -17.29
C LYS A 444 -9.27 10.64 -16.18
N SER A 445 -8.90 10.85 -14.91
CA SER A 445 -9.66 10.41 -13.73
C SER A 445 -11.00 11.14 -13.54
N VAL A 446 -11.06 12.43 -13.87
CA VAL A 446 -12.27 13.26 -13.80
C VAL A 446 -13.17 12.99 -15.00
N TYR A 447 -12.60 12.86 -16.20
CA TYR A 447 -13.33 12.51 -17.42
C TYR A 447 -14.08 11.18 -17.26
N GLY A 448 -13.40 10.11 -16.82
CA GLY A 448 -14.03 8.82 -16.54
C GLY A 448 -15.19 8.96 -15.55
N GLN A 449 -14.92 9.52 -14.36
CA GLN A 449 -15.94 9.72 -13.32
C GLN A 449 -17.14 10.57 -13.74
N LEU A 450 -17.00 11.49 -14.68
CA LEU A 450 -18.12 12.27 -15.22
C LEU A 450 -18.92 11.44 -16.25
N LYS A 451 -18.24 10.74 -17.16
CA LYS A 451 -18.90 9.85 -18.15
C LYS A 451 -19.60 8.66 -17.48
N ASP A 452 -19.01 8.05 -16.46
CA ASP A 452 -19.60 6.95 -15.67
C ASP A 452 -20.89 7.38 -14.94
N LYS A 453 -20.99 8.68 -14.60
CA LYS A 453 -22.19 9.29 -13.99
C LYS A 453 -23.17 9.84 -15.04
N GLY A 454 -22.91 9.66 -16.34
CA GLY A 454 -23.72 10.20 -17.43
C GLY A 454 -23.68 11.73 -17.57
N VAL A 455 -22.71 12.41 -16.94
CA VAL A 455 -22.61 13.87 -16.96
C VAL A 455 -21.91 14.34 -18.23
N THR A 456 -22.58 15.17 -19.02
CA THR A 456 -21.99 15.83 -20.19
C THR A 456 -21.00 16.89 -19.75
N ILE A 457 -19.72 16.72 -20.09
CA ILE A 457 -18.65 17.65 -19.73
C ILE A 457 -18.79 18.90 -20.62
N THR A 458 -19.03 20.05 -19.98
CA THR A 458 -19.20 21.36 -20.64
C THR A 458 -18.66 22.48 -19.75
N ARG A 459 -18.51 23.67 -20.32
CA ARG A 459 -18.12 24.90 -19.60
C ARG A 459 -19.00 25.25 -18.38
N LEU A 460 -20.23 24.74 -18.30
CA LEU A 460 -21.13 24.98 -17.16
C LEU A 460 -20.59 24.36 -15.85
N LEU A 461 -19.86 23.24 -15.94
CA LEU A 461 -19.26 22.55 -14.80
C LEU A 461 -18.11 23.33 -14.13
N LEU A 462 -17.77 24.52 -14.65
CA LEU A 462 -16.79 25.42 -14.04
C LEU A 462 -17.38 26.25 -12.88
N GLY A 463 -18.71 26.37 -12.78
CA GLY A 463 -19.35 27.46 -12.03
C GLY A 463 -20.23 27.11 -10.82
N GLU A 464 -20.73 25.88 -10.66
CA GLU A 464 -21.80 25.59 -9.68
C GLU A 464 -21.38 24.65 -8.53
N THR A 465 -21.76 25.01 -7.29
CA THR A 465 -21.51 24.21 -6.07
C THR A 465 -22.74 24.14 -5.16
N SER A 466 -23.72 23.28 -5.47
CA SER A 466 -24.69 22.77 -4.49
C SER A 466 -25.43 21.53 -4.98
N TYR A 467 -25.46 20.48 -4.15
CA TYR A 467 -26.41 19.35 -4.15
C TYR A 467 -27.11 18.97 -5.47
N ALA A 468 -26.48 18.12 -6.27
CA ALA A 468 -27.17 17.33 -7.29
C ALA A 468 -28.05 16.24 -6.64
N GLN A 469 -29.24 16.62 -6.16
CA GLN A 469 -30.26 15.64 -5.74
C GLN A 469 -30.82 14.90 -6.96
N VAL A 470 -30.77 13.57 -6.94
CA VAL A 470 -31.31 12.74 -8.02
C VAL A 470 -32.82 12.63 -7.89
N HIS A 471 -33.55 13.53 -8.54
CA HIS A 471 -34.99 13.38 -8.74
C HIS A 471 -35.28 12.78 -10.12
N LYS A 472 -35.85 11.57 -10.12
CA LYS A 472 -36.65 11.10 -11.26
C LYS A 472 -37.93 11.93 -11.33
N ALA A 473 -38.45 12.12 -12.53
CA ALA A 473 -39.73 12.77 -12.75
C ALA A 473 -40.89 11.93 -12.21
N ASP A 474 -41.88 12.60 -11.62
CA ASP A 474 -43.32 12.31 -11.73
C ASP A 474 -44.13 13.57 -11.36
N ILE A 475 -45.39 13.61 -11.81
CA ILE A 475 -46.35 14.75 -11.76
C ILE A 475 -47.62 14.19 -11.05
N PRO A 476 -48.27 14.84 -10.05
CA PRO A 476 -48.98 16.13 -10.23
C PRO A 476 -49.14 17.12 -9.03
N GLU A 477 -49.11 18.43 -9.36
CA GLU A 477 -50.17 19.45 -9.21
C GLU A 477 -50.96 19.74 -7.88
N VAL A 478 -51.34 21.03 -7.71
CA VAL A 478 -52.45 21.64 -6.90
C VAL A 478 -52.22 22.11 -5.43
N SER A 479 -51.88 23.43 -5.29
CA SER A 479 -52.41 24.40 -4.28
C SER A 479 -52.02 24.26 -2.77
N LYS A 480 -52.18 25.23 -1.84
CA LYS A 480 -52.46 26.70 -1.83
C LYS A 480 -52.26 27.24 -0.38
N GLU A 481 -51.78 28.49 -0.20
CA GLU A 481 -51.94 29.32 1.03
C GLU A 481 -51.41 28.70 2.38
N GLU A 482 -51.24 29.33 3.55
CA GLU A 482 -51.21 30.70 4.17
C GLU A 482 -50.49 30.54 5.55
N ARG A 483 -50.03 31.53 6.36
CA ARG A 483 -49.58 32.94 6.22
C ARG A 483 -49.22 33.48 7.63
N GLN A 484 -48.09 34.20 7.78
CA GLN A 484 -47.72 35.00 8.99
C GLN A 484 -47.61 34.13 10.29
N GLU A 485 -47.22 34.57 11.49
CA GLU A 485 -47.04 35.91 12.11
C GLU A 485 -45.67 36.09 12.81
N GLU A 486 -45.48 37.27 13.40
CA GLU A 486 -44.29 37.75 14.13
C GLU A 486 -44.48 37.61 15.65
N GLU A 487 -43.40 37.61 16.46
CA GLU A 487 -43.40 38.24 17.79
C GLU A 487 -41.98 38.57 18.27
N GLU A 488 -41.86 39.53 19.21
CA GLU A 488 -40.61 40.16 19.66
C GLU A 488 -40.48 40.11 21.21
N GLU A 489 -39.46 40.81 21.76
CA GLU A 489 -39.15 40.98 23.19
C GLU A 489 -38.57 39.72 23.92
N ALA A 490 -37.74 39.83 24.97
CA ALA A 490 -37.28 41.01 25.71
C ALA A 490 -35.78 40.96 26.11
N ARG A 491 -35.20 42.15 26.28
CA ARG A 491 -34.03 42.47 27.15
C ARG A 491 -34.55 43.36 28.32
N PRO A 492 -33.82 43.74 29.39
CA PRO A 492 -32.47 44.34 29.41
C PRO A 492 -31.52 43.46 30.29
N GLU A 493 -30.56 43.85 31.13
CA GLU A 493 -29.98 45.11 31.67
C GLU A 493 -28.43 45.00 31.78
N THR A 494 -27.77 46.14 32.02
CA THR A 494 -26.40 46.21 32.58
C THR A 494 -26.18 47.62 33.18
N PRO A 495 -25.67 47.72 34.42
CA PRO A 495 -24.69 48.78 34.77
C PRO A 495 -23.60 48.25 35.75
N ALA A 496 -22.50 48.93 36.11
CA ALA A 496 -21.82 50.19 35.74
C ALA A 496 -20.32 50.04 36.16
N GLU A 497 -19.31 50.51 35.41
CA GLU A 497 -18.59 51.81 35.57
C GLU A 497 -17.96 52.10 36.97
N ALA A 498 -16.77 52.74 37.11
CA ALA A 498 -15.73 53.14 36.14
C ALA A 498 -14.43 53.64 36.85
N ALA A 499 -13.31 53.73 36.09
CA ALA A 499 -12.21 54.72 36.24
C ALA A 499 -11.32 54.67 37.52
N ARG A 500 -10.09 55.27 37.61
CA ARG A 500 -9.28 56.11 36.69
C ARG A 500 -7.78 56.11 37.07
N GLU A 501 -6.90 56.14 36.06
CA GLU A 501 -5.62 56.91 35.94
C GLU A 501 -4.53 57.06 37.06
N ARG A 502 -3.25 56.85 36.61
CA ARG A 502 -2.04 57.74 36.71
C ARG A 502 -0.83 57.46 37.65
N THR A 503 0.35 57.84 37.09
CA THR A 503 1.60 58.38 37.68
C THR A 503 2.61 57.54 38.49
N SER A 504 3.65 57.04 37.77
CA SER A 504 5.10 57.39 37.87
C SER A 504 5.95 57.24 39.17
N SER A 505 7.27 57.03 38.94
CA SER A 505 8.45 57.21 39.84
C SER A 505 8.74 56.08 40.87
N SER A 506 9.98 55.75 41.26
CA SER A 506 11.35 56.02 40.70
C SER A 506 12.45 55.26 41.47
N SER A 507 13.66 55.09 40.88
CA SER A 507 14.97 54.74 41.52
C SER A 507 15.07 53.33 42.17
N SER A 508 16.23 52.67 42.34
CA SER A 508 17.68 52.99 42.20
C SER A 508 18.43 51.79 41.55
N SER A 509 19.51 51.97 40.76
CA SER A 509 20.94 51.96 41.15
C SER A 509 21.44 50.67 41.86
N SER A 510 22.60 50.07 41.56
CA SER A 510 23.82 50.60 40.87
C SER A 510 24.57 49.54 40.03
N SER A 511 25.44 50.01 39.12
CA SER A 511 26.89 49.68 38.94
C SER A 511 27.44 48.25 39.17
N GLU A 512 28.49 47.73 38.52
CA GLU A 512 29.42 48.10 37.42
C GLU A 512 30.10 46.74 36.99
N GLU A 513 31.00 46.55 36.02
CA GLU A 513 31.98 47.41 35.34
C GLU A 513 32.36 46.86 33.94
N SER A 514 32.93 47.74 33.12
CA SER A 514 33.67 47.57 31.84
C SER A 514 35.02 46.83 31.97
N LEU A 515 35.85 46.48 30.96
CA LEU A 515 35.92 46.64 29.48
C LEU A 515 36.97 45.63 28.89
N ASP A 516 37.02 45.48 27.56
CA ASP A 516 38.21 45.08 26.74
C ASP A 516 38.86 43.69 26.96
N GLU A 517 39.72 43.13 26.08
CA GLU A 517 40.47 43.66 24.92
C GLU A 517 40.17 42.97 23.56
N ILE A 518 40.69 43.58 22.49
CA ILE A 518 40.62 43.17 21.07
C ILE A 518 41.97 42.61 20.62
N PHE A 519 41.98 41.49 19.86
CA PHE A 519 42.74 41.35 18.59
C PHE A 519 42.33 40.10 17.79
#